data_AF-A0A848JBL0-F1
#
_entry.id   AF-A0A848JBL0-F1
#
_cell.length_a   1.000
_cell.length_b   1.000
_cell.length_c   1.000
_cell.angle_alpha   90.00
_cell.angle_beta   90.00
_cell.angle_gamma   90.00
#
_symmetry.space_group_name_H-M   'P 1'
#
loop_
_entity.id
_entity.type
_entity.pdbx_description
1 polymer ?
#
loop_
_entity_poly.entity_id
_entity_poly.type
_entity_poly.pdbx_seq_one_letter_code
_entity_poly.pdbx_strand_id
1 'polypeptide(L)'
;MKKIFVTALIMSTIAFSADSQILISLILGDKLNSGKIEFGLEGGLNMYGQRNLDVGKIAPGFNLGFYFDILLKENLYLHTGVLVKSNSGANGLSPYSLNNPGLDSLLEGGEVKRKLNYFYIPVLAKYKFPNRIFVEGGVQTGLLYKANDNFIKDVKDDEDLNYRNNIRDQYNLFDFGVALGTGYRLIKGNGMNLGVRYYHGLTNVVKKEYEEKNYNYSLFVYVNIPVGAGKAKAEQSNSGAN
;
A
#
# COMPACT_ATOMS: atom_id res chain seq x y z
N MET A 1 -24.68 -3.07 39.23
CA MET A 1 -24.76 -4.15 38.21
C MET A 1 -24.38 -3.70 36.79
N LYS A 2 -24.87 -2.55 36.26
CA LYS A 2 -24.52 -2.08 34.90
C LYS A 2 -23.02 -1.80 34.65
N LYS A 3 -22.28 -1.32 35.66
CA LYS A 3 -20.83 -1.01 35.51
C LYS A 3 -19.95 -2.26 35.38
N ILE A 4 -20.32 -3.36 36.04
CA ILE A 4 -19.55 -4.63 35.99
C ILE A 4 -19.70 -5.31 34.62
N PHE A 5 -20.87 -5.21 34.00
CA PHE A 5 -21.11 -5.74 32.65
C PHE A 5 -20.31 -5.00 31.57
N VAL A 6 -20.14 -3.68 31.70
CA VAL A 6 -19.34 -2.88 30.76
C VAL A 6 -17.84 -3.20 30.91
N THR A 7 -17.34 -3.37 32.14
CA THR A 7 -15.94 -3.77 32.35
C THR A 7 -15.66 -5.18 31.83
N ALA A 8 -16.59 -6.12 31.99
CA ALA A 8 -16.45 -7.48 31.46
C ALA A 8 -16.51 -7.53 29.92
N LEU A 9 -17.36 -6.70 29.30
CA LEU A 9 -17.45 -6.58 27.84
C LEU A 9 -16.20 -5.92 27.24
N ILE A 10 -15.63 -4.92 27.91
CA ILE A 10 -14.37 -4.29 27.51
C ILE A 10 -13.21 -5.27 27.67
N MET A 11 -13.17 -6.07 28.74
CA MET A 11 -12.16 -7.11 28.94
C MET A 11 -12.28 -8.26 27.92
N SER A 12 -13.49 -8.62 27.48
CA SER A 12 -13.67 -9.63 26.42
C SER A 12 -13.24 -9.11 25.04
N THR A 13 -13.32 -7.81 24.77
CA THR A 13 -12.77 -7.21 23.54
C THR A 13 -11.25 -7.08 23.57
N ILE A 14 -10.64 -6.95 24.77
CA ILE A 14 -9.18 -6.93 24.92
C ILE A 14 -8.58 -8.35 24.78
N ALA A 15 -9.33 -9.40 25.11
CA ALA A 15 -8.92 -10.79 24.91
C ALA A 15 -8.78 -11.21 23.43
N PHE A 16 -9.35 -10.46 22.48
CA PHE A 16 -9.10 -10.66 21.04
C PHE A 16 -7.85 -9.93 20.52
N SER A 17 -7.06 -9.30 21.40
CA SER A 17 -5.75 -8.73 21.03
C SER A 17 -4.62 -9.77 21.06
N ALA A 18 -4.94 -11.04 21.26
CA ALA A 18 -3.98 -12.13 21.17
C ALA A 18 -3.77 -12.53 19.69
N ASP A 19 -2.63 -12.09 19.16
CA ASP A 19 -1.89 -12.69 18.07
C ASP A 19 -2.53 -12.69 16.67
N SER A 20 -2.41 -11.58 15.95
CA SER A 20 -2.49 -11.60 14.47
C SER A 20 -1.48 -12.60 13.85
N GLN A 21 -0.41 -12.93 14.58
CA GLN A 21 0.55 -13.99 14.23
C GLN A 21 -0.06 -15.40 14.34
N ILE A 22 -0.92 -15.66 15.34
CA ILE A 22 -1.59 -16.95 15.50
C ILE A 22 -2.66 -17.12 14.42
N LEU A 23 -3.37 -16.06 14.02
CA LEU A 23 -4.40 -16.16 12.97
C LEU A 23 -3.80 -16.48 11.59
N ILE A 24 -2.68 -15.84 11.22
CA ILE A 24 -1.97 -16.14 9.97
C ILE A 24 -1.35 -17.55 10.02
N SER A 25 -0.81 -17.95 11.19
CA SER A 25 -0.31 -19.31 11.41
C SER A 25 -1.43 -20.37 11.41
N LEU A 26 -2.66 -20.04 11.81
CA LEU A 26 -3.81 -20.96 11.78
C LEU A 26 -4.38 -21.12 10.36
N ILE A 27 -4.45 -20.03 9.59
CA ILE A 27 -5.00 -20.05 8.22
C ILE A 27 -3.98 -20.62 7.23
N LEU A 28 -2.69 -20.36 7.44
CA LEU A 28 -1.64 -20.65 6.46
C LEU A 28 -0.49 -21.51 7.02
N GLY A 29 -0.39 -21.78 8.31
CA GLY A 29 0.80 -22.42 8.93
C GLY A 29 1.24 -23.73 8.25
N ASP A 30 0.30 -24.66 8.06
CA ASP A 30 0.60 -25.93 7.39
C ASP A 30 1.00 -25.76 5.92
N LYS A 31 0.43 -24.75 5.23
CA LYS A 31 0.76 -24.44 3.83
C LYS A 31 2.05 -23.61 3.67
N LEU A 32 2.39 -22.78 4.65
CA LEU A 32 3.62 -21.98 4.71
C LEU A 32 4.85 -22.87 4.93
N ASN A 33 4.69 -24.00 5.62
CA ASN A 33 5.76 -24.98 5.82
C ASN A 33 6.04 -25.88 4.61
N SER A 34 5.26 -25.80 3.53
CA SER A 34 5.43 -26.64 2.34
C SER A 34 6.64 -26.26 1.45
N GLY A 35 7.32 -25.14 1.73
CA GLY A 35 8.37 -24.58 0.89
C GLY A 35 7.87 -23.95 -0.42
N LYS A 36 6.56 -24.01 -0.70
CA LYS A 36 5.94 -23.44 -1.91
C LYS A 36 5.40 -22.03 -1.72
N ILE A 37 5.37 -21.52 -0.49
CA ILE A 37 4.85 -20.18 -0.19
C ILE A 37 5.88 -19.44 0.65
N GLU A 38 6.35 -18.31 0.16
CA GLU A 38 7.13 -17.35 0.94
C GLU A 38 6.19 -16.22 1.39
N PHE A 39 6.10 -15.99 2.69
CA PHE A 39 5.35 -14.87 3.27
C PHE A 39 6.32 -13.85 3.85
N GLY A 40 5.97 -12.57 3.81
CA GLY A 40 6.77 -11.54 4.42
C GLY A 40 6.12 -10.16 4.46
N LEU A 41 6.90 -9.19 4.91
CA LEU A 41 6.52 -7.77 4.92
C LEU A 41 7.07 -7.08 3.68
N GLU A 42 6.30 -6.16 3.10
CA GLU A 42 6.71 -5.28 2.01
C GLU A 42 6.64 -3.83 2.52
N GLY A 43 7.74 -3.09 2.40
CA GLY A 43 7.80 -1.69 2.82
C GLY A 43 8.71 -0.88 1.93
N GLY A 44 8.39 0.40 1.71
CA GLY A 44 9.14 1.20 0.75
C GLY A 44 8.68 2.62 0.56
N LEU A 45 9.34 3.29 -0.38
CA LEU A 45 8.97 4.61 -0.87
C LEU A 45 8.06 4.46 -2.08
N ASN A 46 7.13 5.41 -2.21
CA ASN A 46 6.19 5.47 -3.32
C ASN A 46 6.16 6.90 -3.87
N MET A 47 6.51 7.07 -5.14
CA MET A 47 6.32 8.31 -5.87
C MET A 47 5.05 8.20 -6.69
N TYR A 48 4.01 8.96 -6.33
CA TYR A 48 2.69 8.85 -6.94
C TYR A 48 2.25 10.15 -7.60
N GLY A 49 1.37 10.03 -8.59
CA GLY A 49 0.72 11.14 -9.25
C GLY A 49 -0.61 10.72 -9.88
N GLN A 50 -1.30 11.69 -10.47
CA GLN A 50 -2.49 11.43 -11.28
C GLN A 50 -2.30 12.01 -12.68
N ARG A 51 -2.83 11.31 -13.68
CA ARG A 51 -2.89 11.77 -15.07
C ARG A 51 -4.19 12.54 -15.29
N ASN A 52 -4.17 13.43 -16.29
CA ASN A 52 -5.26 14.32 -16.70
C ASN A 52 -5.64 15.40 -15.68
N LEU A 53 -4.68 15.82 -14.86
CA LEU A 53 -4.80 17.04 -14.07
C LEU A 53 -4.20 18.21 -14.85
N ASP A 54 -4.87 19.36 -14.85
CA ASP A 54 -4.36 20.60 -15.46
C ASP A 54 -3.09 21.09 -14.76
N VAL A 55 -3.09 21.00 -13.43
CA VAL A 55 -1.96 21.32 -12.56
C VAL A 55 -1.84 20.19 -11.54
N GLY A 56 -0.64 19.65 -11.35
CA GLY A 56 -0.39 18.60 -10.37
C GLY A 56 1.01 18.01 -10.50
N LYS A 57 1.68 17.85 -9.36
CA LYS A 57 3.05 17.34 -9.26
C LYS A 57 3.06 15.95 -8.64
N ILE A 58 4.08 15.16 -9.00
CA ILE A 58 4.41 13.91 -8.32
C ILE A 58 4.67 14.20 -6.84
N ALA A 59 4.14 13.34 -5.97
CA ALA A 59 4.29 13.44 -4.55
C ALA A 59 5.02 12.21 -3.97
N PRO A 60 5.91 12.40 -2.99
CA PRO A 60 6.48 11.28 -2.26
C PRO A 60 5.47 10.73 -1.24
N GLY A 61 5.60 9.44 -0.96
CA GLY A 61 4.81 8.69 -0.01
C GLY A 61 5.55 7.45 0.45
N PHE A 62 4.88 6.70 1.31
CA PHE A 62 5.40 5.49 1.90
C PHE A 62 4.38 4.36 1.71
N ASN A 63 4.86 3.16 1.39
CA ASN A 63 4.04 1.97 1.36
C ASN A 63 4.48 0.95 2.42
N LEU A 64 3.50 0.25 3.00
CA LEU A 64 3.72 -0.83 3.95
C LEU A 64 2.61 -1.86 3.80
N GLY A 65 2.98 -3.13 3.88
CA GLY A 65 2.09 -4.25 3.72
C GLY A 65 2.74 -5.58 4.01
N PHE A 66 2.05 -6.62 3.59
CA PHE A 66 2.55 -7.99 3.57
C PHE A 66 2.39 -8.59 2.18
N TYR A 67 3.23 -9.55 1.86
CA TYR A 67 3.24 -10.22 0.57
C TYR A 67 3.33 -11.74 0.74
N PHE A 68 2.95 -12.43 -0.33
CA PHE A 68 3.06 -13.85 -0.57
C PHE A 68 3.67 -14.06 -1.96
N ASP A 69 4.77 -14.79 -2.04
CA ASP A 69 5.30 -15.37 -3.27
C ASP A 69 4.92 -16.86 -3.27
N ILE A 70 3.92 -17.24 -4.06
CA ILE A 70 3.43 -18.62 -4.19
C ILE A 70 4.10 -19.26 -5.42
N LEU A 71 4.92 -20.29 -5.22
CA LEU A 71 5.56 -21.03 -6.30
C LEU A 71 4.51 -21.73 -7.16
N LEU A 72 4.44 -21.36 -8.44
CA LEU A 72 3.56 -22.00 -9.44
C LEU A 72 4.30 -23.13 -10.15
N LYS A 73 5.49 -22.84 -10.68
CA LYS A 73 6.32 -23.78 -11.42
C LYS A 73 7.77 -23.30 -11.46
N GLU A 74 8.71 -24.12 -11.01
CA GLU A 74 10.16 -23.86 -11.07
C GLU A 74 10.56 -22.46 -10.53
N ASN A 75 10.71 -21.48 -11.43
CA ASN A 75 11.13 -20.12 -11.14
C ASN A 75 10.00 -19.10 -11.26
N LEU A 76 8.78 -19.54 -11.57
CA LEU A 76 7.59 -18.73 -11.71
C LEU A 76 6.74 -18.77 -10.42
N TYR A 77 6.45 -17.58 -9.91
CA TYR A 77 5.71 -17.34 -8.69
C TYR A 77 4.48 -16.46 -8.98
N LEU A 78 3.41 -16.66 -8.22
CA LEU A 78 2.36 -15.67 -8.05
C LEU A 78 2.74 -14.78 -6.87
N HIS A 79 3.04 -13.52 -7.15
CA HIS A 79 3.27 -12.49 -6.15
C HIS A 79 1.95 -11.79 -5.84
N THR A 80 1.50 -11.88 -4.59
CA THR A 80 0.28 -11.22 -4.12
C THR A 80 0.40 -10.76 -2.68
N GLY A 81 -0.58 -10.05 -2.15
CA GLY A 81 -0.52 -9.48 -0.80
C GLY A 81 -1.45 -8.31 -0.61
N VAL A 82 -1.23 -7.55 0.47
CA VAL A 82 -1.95 -6.30 0.71
C VAL A 82 -0.97 -5.24 1.21
N LEU A 83 -0.87 -4.14 0.47
CA LEU A 83 -0.30 -2.89 0.95
C LEU A 83 -1.34 -2.17 1.80
N VAL A 84 -1.24 -2.35 3.12
CA VAL A 84 -2.17 -1.76 4.10
C VAL A 84 -2.03 -0.24 4.21
N LYS A 85 -0.88 0.29 3.84
CA LYS A 85 -0.62 1.72 3.72
C LYS A 85 -0.04 1.97 2.35
N SER A 86 -0.72 2.77 1.55
CA SER A 86 -0.18 3.26 0.28
C SER A 86 -0.92 4.51 -0.16
N ASN A 87 -0.14 5.54 -0.52
CA ASN A 87 -0.66 6.83 -0.94
C ASN A 87 -0.76 6.94 -2.46
N SER A 88 -1.78 7.64 -2.93
CA SER A 88 -1.92 8.16 -4.28
C SER A 88 -2.52 9.57 -4.22
N GLY A 89 -2.74 10.22 -5.36
CA GLY A 89 -3.14 11.62 -5.45
C GLY A 89 -2.07 12.48 -6.12
N ALA A 90 -1.98 13.76 -5.73
CA ALA A 90 -1.09 14.75 -6.35
C ALA A 90 -0.72 15.85 -5.35
N ASN A 91 0.40 16.53 -5.59
CA ASN A 91 0.79 17.74 -4.85
C ASN A 91 0.68 19.00 -5.72
N GLY A 92 0.62 20.18 -5.11
CA GLY A 92 0.69 21.44 -5.85
C GLY A 92 -0.54 21.72 -6.72
N LEU A 93 -1.71 21.19 -6.36
CA LEU A 93 -2.96 21.51 -7.04
C LEU A 93 -3.36 22.95 -6.70
N SER A 94 -4.08 23.61 -7.60
CA SER A 94 -4.66 24.93 -7.32
C SER A 94 -5.75 24.83 -6.22
N PRO A 95 -5.79 25.77 -5.27
CA PRO A 95 -6.91 25.90 -4.33
C PRO A 95 -8.24 26.09 -5.08
N TYR A 96 -9.30 25.49 -4.54
CA TYR A 96 -10.68 25.63 -5.00
C TYR A 96 -11.57 26.10 -3.86
N SER A 97 -12.74 26.67 -4.19
CA SER A 97 -13.67 27.16 -3.18
C SER A 97 -14.18 26.04 -2.28
N LEU A 98 -14.13 26.29 -0.98
CA LEU A 98 -14.68 25.44 0.08
C LEU A 98 -16.11 25.82 0.45
N ASN A 99 -16.78 26.65 -0.37
CA ASN A 99 -18.06 27.28 -0.07
C ASN A 99 -18.03 28.07 1.26
N ASN A 100 -16.87 28.64 1.59
CA ASN A 100 -16.68 29.47 2.77
C ASN A 100 -15.78 30.66 2.40
N PRO A 101 -16.35 31.85 2.15
CA PRO A 101 -15.58 33.01 1.68
C PRO A 101 -14.42 33.41 2.60
N GLY A 102 -14.55 33.20 3.92
CA GLY A 102 -13.49 33.48 4.87
C GLY A 102 -12.31 32.53 4.73
N LEU A 103 -12.57 31.23 4.62
CA LEU A 103 -11.52 30.24 4.38
C LEU A 103 -10.90 30.38 2.99
N ASP A 104 -11.72 30.65 1.97
CA ASP A 104 -11.29 30.81 0.59
C ASP A 104 -10.30 31.98 0.46
N SER A 105 -10.60 33.12 1.09
CA SER A 105 -9.69 34.27 1.11
C SER A 105 -8.39 33.99 1.87
N LEU A 106 -8.46 33.26 2.99
CA LEU A 106 -7.26 32.89 3.75
C LEU A 106 -6.35 31.95 2.96
N LEU A 107 -6.91 31.02 2.18
CA LEU A 107 -6.17 29.98 1.44
C LEU A 107 -5.82 30.38 0.00
N GLU A 108 -6.26 31.55 -0.46
CA GLU A 108 -5.91 32.11 -1.77
C GLU A 108 -4.38 32.21 -1.93
N GLY A 109 -3.88 31.78 -3.10
CA GLY A 109 -2.44 31.74 -3.41
C GLY A 109 -1.66 30.58 -2.76
N GLY A 110 -2.32 29.70 -1.99
CA GLY A 110 -1.73 28.47 -1.46
C GLY A 110 -1.69 27.32 -2.48
N GLU A 111 -1.39 26.12 -1.99
CA GLU A 111 -1.46 24.88 -2.76
C GLU A 111 -2.31 23.80 -2.07
N VAL A 112 -2.84 22.87 -2.87
CA VAL A 112 -3.60 21.72 -2.37
C VAL A 112 -2.81 20.43 -2.57
N LYS A 113 -2.64 19.70 -1.47
CA LYS A 113 -2.08 18.34 -1.43
C LYS A 113 -3.18 17.32 -1.31
N ARG A 114 -3.45 16.63 -2.41
CA ARG A 114 -4.42 15.54 -2.51
C ARG A 114 -3.83 14.21 -2.08
N LYS A 115 -4.43 13.60 -1.05
CA LYS A 115 -4.03 12.29 -0.51
C LYS A 115 -5.18 11.30 -0.59
N LEU A 116 -5.04 10.34 -1.49
CA LEU A 116 -5.89 9.15 -1.60
C LEU A 116 -5.15 7.97 -0.96
N ASN A 117 -5.78 7.28 -0.01
CA ASN A 117 -5.18 6.15 0.70
C ASN A 117 -5.91 4.87 0.33
N TYR A 118 -5.17 3.93 -0.23
CA TYR A 118 -5.69 2.69 -0.75
C TYR A 118 -5.09 1.49 -0.02
N PHE A 119 -5.90 0.46 0.14
CA PHE A 119 -5.39 -0.90 0.28
C PHE A 119 -5.10 -1.43 -1.12
N TYR A 120 -3.82 -1.56 -1.50
CA TYR A 120 -3.48 -2.15 -2.79
C TYR A 120 -3.24 -3.65 -2.67
N ILE A 121 -3.80 -4.40 -3.63
CA ILE A 121 -3.71 -5.85 -3.76
C ILE A 121 -3.06 -6.13 -5.12
N PRO A 122 -1.75 -6.45 -5.15
CA PRO A 122 -1.10 -6.90 -6.37
C PRO A 122 -1.43 -8.37 -6.65
N VAL A 123 -1.56 -8.72 -7.92
CA VAL A 123 -1.66 -10.11 -8.41
C VAL A 123 -0.75 -10.20 -9.63
N LEU A 124 0.52 -10.49 -9.37
CA LEU A 124 1.59 -10.40 -10.37
C LEU A 124 2.21 -11.78 -10.61
N ALA A 125 2.45 -12.12 -11.87
CA ALA A 125 3.36 -13.20 -12.24
C ALA A 125 4.80 -12.71 -12.02
N LYS A 126 5.59 -13.43 -11.23
CA LYS A 126 6.96 -13.07 -10.86
C LYS A 126 7.91 -14.18 -11.25
N TYR A 127 8.85 -13.88 -12.13
CA TYR A 127 9.84 -14.84 -12.61
C TYR A 127 11.22 -14.52 -12.03
N LYS A 128 11.84 -15.50 -11.34
CA LYS A 128 13.15 -15.35 -10.69
C LYS A 128 14.24 -15.98 -11.57
N PHE A 129 15.19 -15.18 -12.01
CA PHE A 129 16.32 -15.67 -12.82
C PHE A 129 17.43 -16.27 -11.92
N PRO A 130 18.29 -17.16 -12.46
CA PRO A 130 19.40 -17.76 -11.71
C PRO A 130 20.40 -16.74 -11.13
N ASN A 131 20.51 -15.55 -11.76
CA ASN A 131 21.34 -14.45 -11.30
C ASN A 131 20.70 -13.60 -10.18
N ARG A 132 19.59 -14.08 -9.57
CA ARG A 132 18.85 -13.44 -8.47
C ARG A 132 18.08 -12.17 -8.85
N ILE A 133 18.11 -11.77 -10.11
CA ILE A 133 17.19 -10.77 -10.64
C ILE A 133 15.81 -11.43 -10.75
N PHE A 134 14.76 -10.65 -10.55
CA PHE A 134 13.41 -11.07 -10.89
C PHE A 134 12.70 -9.98 -11.66
N VAL A 135 11.73 -10.38 -12.47
CA VAL A 135 10.75 -9.48 -13.08
C VAL A 135 9.37 -9.90 -12.61
N GLU A 136 8.47 -8.93 -12.49
CA GLU A 136 7.09 -9.17 -12.10
C GLU A 136 6.13 -8.32 -12.90
N GLY A 137 4.98 -8.87 -13.27
CA GLY A 137 3.97 -8.15 -14.03
C GLY A 137 2.58 -8.75 -13.86
N GLY A 138 1.56 -7.90 -13.92
CA GLY A 138 0.18 -8.34 -13.77
C GLY A 138 -0.75 -7.18 -13.42
N VAL A 139 -1.81 -7.50 -12.68
CA VAL A 139 -2.82 -6.52 -12.29
C VAL A 139 -2.61 -6.09 -10.83
N GLN A 140 -3.04 -4.87 -10.54
CA GLN A 140 -3.07 -4.35 -9.18
C GLN A 140 -4.40 -3.61 -8.97
N THR A 141 -5.05 -3.90 -7.84
CA THR A 141 -6.32 -3.28 -7.45
C THR A 141 -6.14 -2.49 -6.17
N GLY A 142 -6.70 -1.29 -6.09
CA GLY A 142 -6.75 -0.44 -4.91
C GLY A 142 -8.18 -0.34 -4.37
N LEU A 143 -8.33 -0.48 -3.05
CA LEU A 143 -9.56 -0.18 -2.33
C LEU A 143 -9.40 1.12 -1.52
N LEU A 144 -10.12 2.18 -1.90
CA LEU A 144 -10.02 3.50 -1.28
C LEU A 144 -10.68 3.52 0.10
N TYR A 145 -9.89 3.77 1.14
CA TYR A 145 -10.41 3.87 2.51
C TYR A 145 -10.38 5.29 3.08
N LYS A 146 -9.58 6.20 2.51
CA LYS A 146 -9.51 7.60 2.97
C LYS A 146 -9.05 8.54 1.86
N ALA A 147 -9.74 9.65 1.66
CA ALA A 147 -9.34 10.70 0.71
C ALA A 147 -9.44 12.08 1.37
N ASN A 148 -8.39 12.89 1.29
CA ASN A 148 -8.41 14.26 1.78
C ASN A 148 -7.59 15.18 0.89
N ASP A 149 -8.06 16.41 0.74
CA ASP A 149 -7.27 17.53 0.23
C ASP A 149 -6.78 18.33 1.44
N ASN A 150 -5.47 18.59 1.50
CA ASN A 150 -4.89 19.48 2.51
C ASN A 150 -4.48 20.76 1.80
N PHE A 151 -5.16 21.86 2.14
CA PHE A 151 -4.83 23.20 1.70
C PHE A 151 -3.69 23.70 2.57
N ILE A 152 -2.62 24.15 1.94
CA ILE A 152 -1.38 24.60 2.59
C ILE A 152 -1.08 25.99 2.04
N LYS A 153 -0.88 26.95 2.94
CA LYS A 153 -0.38 28.28 2.59
C LYS A 153 0.70 28.69 3.56
N ASP A 154 1.88 28.93 3.01
CA ASP A 154 3.02 29.44 3.74
C ASP A 154 2.74 30.92 4.09
N VAL A 155 2.71 31.24 5.37
CA VAL A 155 2.52 32.61 5.86
C VAL A 155 3.87 33.11 6.37
N LYS A 156 4.37 34.19 5.78
CA LYS A 156 5.65 34.75 6.18
C LYS A 156 5.55 35.25 7.63
N ASP A 157 6.45 34.76 8.48
CA ASP A 157 6.58 35.13 9.91
C ASP A 157 5.42 34.64 10.82
N ASP A 158 4.61 33.66 10.38
CA ASP A 158 3.54 33.01 11.17
C ASP A 158 3.50 31.48 10.93
N GLU A 159 2.63 30.75 11.64
CA GLU A 159 2.37 29.32 11.40
C GLU A 159 1.67 29.10 10.05
N ASP A 160 2.14 28.11 9.29
CA ASP A 160 1.54 27.72 8.00
C ASP A 160 0.06 27.35 8.19
N LEU A 161 -0.80 27.94 7.36
CA LEU A 161 -2.22 27.62 7.36
C LEU A 161 -2.43 26.25 6.72
N ASN A 162 -2.94 25.30 7.51
CA ASN A 162 -3.28 23.96 7.04
C ASN A 162 -4.75 23.63 7.29
N TYR A 163 -5.52 23.49 6.21
CA TYR A 163 -6.92 23.08 6.27
C TYR A 163 -7.13 21.75 5.56
N ARG A 164 -7.76 20.78 6.25
CA ARG A 164 -8.05 19.45 5.69
C ARG A 164 -9.51 19.33 5.30
N ASN A 165 -9.75 19.17 4.00
CA ASN A 165 -11.06 18.85 3.44
C ASN A 165 -11.18 17.34 3.17
N ASN A 166 -12.26 16.71 3.62
CA ASN A 166 -12.54 15.32 3.31
C ASN A 166 -13.25 15.23 1.95
N ILE A 167 -12.63 14.53 1.01
CA ILE A 167 -13.13 14.39 -0.37
C ILE A 167 -13.50 12.95 -0.70
N ARG A 168 -13.62 12.06 0.29
CA ARG A 168 -13.85 10.62 0.07
C ARG A 168 -15.06 10.35 -0.80
N ASP A 169 -16.10 11.15 -0.67
CA ASP A 169 -17.34 11.00 -1.42
C ASP A 169 -17.20 11.38 -2.89
N GLN A 170 -16.11 12.03 -3.31
CA GLN A 170 -15.87 12.42 -4.70
C GLN A 170 -15.17 11.33 -5.52
N TYR A 171 -14.67 10.28 -4.86
CA TYR A 171 -13.81 9.26 -5.46
C TYR A 171 -14.46 7.88 -5.49
N ASN A 172 -14.17 7.14 -6.55
CA ASN A 172 -14.56 5.76 -6.71
C ASN A 172 -13.86 4.87 -5.66
N LEU A 173 -14.57 3.85 -5.18
CA LEU A 173 -14.04 2.91 -4.19
C LEU A 173 -12.87 2.09 -4.74
N PHE A 174 -12.90 1.77 -6.04
CA PHE A 174 -11.92 0.92 -6.67
C PHE A 174 -11.02 1.70 -7.64
N ASP A 175 -9.74 1.35 -7.64
CA ASP A 175 -8.73 1.74 -8.63
C ASP A 175 -8.12 0.47 -9.20
N PHE A 176 -8.23 0.25 -10.51
CA PHE A 176 -7.68 -0.92 -11.18
C PHE A 176 -6.63 -0.49 -12.19
N GLY A 177 -5.54 -1.24 -12.26
CA GLY A 177 -4.48 -0.99 -13.21
C GLY A 177 -3.57 -2.18 -13.41
N VAL A 178 -2.54 -1.96 -14.22
CA VAL A 178 -1.47 -2.92 -14.44
C VAL A 178 -0.22 -2.48 -13.70
N ALA A 179 0.58 -3.44 -13.27
CA ALA A 179 1.87 -3.18 -12.66
C ALA A 179 2.96 -4.01 -13.34
N LEU A 180 4.13 -3.41 -13.47
CA LEU A 180 5.35 -4.04 -13.99
C LEU A 180 6.51 -3.64 -13.09
N GLY A 181 7.34 -4.60 -12.71
CA GLY A 181 8.45 -4.39 -11.80
C GLY A 181 9.63 -5.31 -12.07
N THR A 182 10.73 -4.96 -11.44
CA THR A 182 11.97 -5.74 -11.45
C THR A 182 12.67 -5.55 -10.10
N GLY A 183 13.54 -6.48 -9.75
CA GLY A 183 14.31 -6.37 -8.52
C GLY A 183 15.39 -7.41 -8.40
N TYR A 184 16.04 -7.41 -7.23
CA TYR A 184 17.16 -8.26 -6.92
C TYR A 184 17.00 -8.90 -5.53
N ARG A 185 17.30 -10.18 -5.43
CA ARG A 185 17.32 -10.93 -4.16
C ARG A 185 18.72 -10.90 -3.55
N LEU A 186 18.83 -10.28 -2.36
CA LEU A 186 20.12 -9.97 -1.72
C LEU A 186 20.84 -11.23 -1.21
N ILE A 187 20.12 -12.17 -0.57
CA ILE A 187 20.70 -13.39 0.04
C ILE A 187 20.14 -14.65 -0.63
N LYS A 188 20.98 -15.68 -0.83
CA LYS A 188 20.56 -16.99 -1.37
C LYS A 188 19.53 -17.66 -0.45
N GLY A 189 18.43 -18.15 -1.03
CA GLY A 189 17.30 -18.76 -0.31
C GLY A 189 16.22 -17.73 0.03
N ASN A 190 15.72 -17.75 1.26
CA ASN A 190 14.67 -16.86 1.77
C ASN A 190 15.27 -15.52 2.22
N GLY A 191 15.89 -14.81 1.28
CA GLY A 191 16.54 -13.52 1.49
C GLY A 191 15.62 -12.33 1.22
N MET A 192 16.02 -11.17 1.74
CA MET A 192 15.37 -9.90 1.41
C MET A 192 15.42 -9.62 -0.10
N ASN A 193 14.35 -9.04 -0.64
CA ASN A 193 14.32 -8.55 -2.02
C ASN A 193 14.32 -7.02 -2.01
N LEU A 194 15.05 -6.41 -2.93
CA LEU A 194 14.94 -4.99 -3.26
C LEU A 194 14.30 -4.90 -4.64
N GLY A 195 13.27 -4.07 -4.81
CA GLY A 195 12.52 -3.99 -6.05
C GLY A 195 12.07 -2.58 -6.40
N VAL A 196 11.80 -2.40 -7.69
CA VAL A 196 11.13 -1.22 -8.25
C VAL A 196 9.93 -1.71 -9.04
N ARG A 197 8.76 -1.10 -8.81
CA ARG A 197 7.51 -1.45 -9.50
C ARG A 197 6.77 -0.19 -9.95
N TYR A 198 6.41 -0.14 -11.22
CA TYR A 198 5.56 0.91 -11.77
C TYR A 198 4.12 0.40 -11.87
N TYR A 199 3.19 1.15 -11.29
CA TYR A 199 1.75 0.95 -11.40
C TYR A 199 1.14 1.99 -12.33
N HIS A 200 0.31 1.52 -13.25
CA HIS A 200 -0.42 2.33 -14.20
C HIS A 200 -1.92 2.08 -14.06
N GLY A 201 -2.64 3.01 -13.40
CA GLY A 201 -4.07 2.94 -13.21
C GLY A 201 -4.83 3.11 -14.53
N LEU A 202 -5.76 2.21 -14.80
CA LEU A 202 -6.55 2.13 -16.03
C LEU A 202 -8.00 2.58 -15.85
N THR A 203 -8.46 2.71 -14.61
CA THR A 203 -9.81 3.16 -14.28
C THR A 203 -9.84 4.59 -13.80
N ASN A 204 -10.93 5.31 -14.11
CA ASN A 204 -11.17 6.62 -13.53
C ASN A 204 -11.35 6.49 -12.01
N VAL A 205 -10.61 7.27 -11.24
CA VAL A 205 -10.71 7.28 -9.78
C VAL A 205 -11.68 8.33 -9.24
N VAL A 206 -12.12 9.26 -10.08
CA VAL A 206 -13.13 10.28 -9.75
C VAL A 206 -14.53 9.77 -10.14
N LYS A 207 -15.54 10.08 -9.32
CA LYS A 207 -16.93 9.71 -9.64
C LYS A 207 -17.42 10.49 -10.85
N LYS A 208 -18.30 9.86 -11.65
CA LYS A 208 -18.82 10.42 -12.91
C LYS A 208 -19.50 11.79 -12.75
N GLU A 209 -20.12 12.04 -11.60
CA GLU A 209 -20.82 13.29 -11.28
C GLU A 209 -19.91 14.53 -11.22
N TYR A 210 -18.58 14.33 -11.15
CA TYR A 210 -17.60 15.42 -11.18
C TYR A 210 -16.98 15.63 -12.57
N GLU A 211 -17.45 14.92 -13.61
CA GLU A 211 -17.05 15.03 -15.03
C GLU A 211 -15.54 14.97 -15.35
N GLU A 212 -14.68 14.73 -14.37
CA GLU A 212 -13.24 14.60 -14.49
C GLU A 212 -12.81 13.13 -14.64
N LYS A 213 -11.83 12.87 -15.52
CA LYS A 213 -11.21 11.55 -15.67
C LYS A 213 -9.79 11.57 -15.16
N ASN A 214 -9.57 11.16 -13.93
CA ASN A 214 -8.24 11.08 -13.34
C ASN A 214 -7.80 9.62 -13.17
N TYR A 215 -6.53 9.36 -13.46
CA TYR A 215 -5.95 8.01 -13.38
C TYR A 215 -4.68 8.05 -12.54
N ASN A 216 -4.62 7.21 -11.50
CA ASN A 216 -3.44 7.14 -10.65
C ASN A 216 -2.28 6.46 -11.36
N TYR A 217 -1.05 6.86 -11.01
CA TYR A 217 0.16 6.08 -11.28
C TYR A 217 1.09 6.17 -10.08
N SER A 218 1.92 5.15 -9.92
CA SER A 218 2.86 5.07 -8.79
C SER A 218 4.15 4.37 -9.22
N LEU A 219 5.29 4.88 -8.74
CA LEU A 219 6.58 4.20 -8.79
C LEU A 219 6.97 3.82 -7.36
N PHE A 220 6.94 2.52 -7.08
CA PHE A 220 7.33 1.95 -5.82
C PHE A 220 8.81 1.57 -5.85
N VAL A 221 9.56 1.94 -4.80
CA VAL A 221 10.88 1.40 -4.49
C VAL A 221 10.74 0.70 -3.14
N TYR A 222 10.83 -0.63 -3.14
CA TYR A 222 10.40 -1.44 -2.00
C TYR A 222 11.43 -2.48 -1.59
N VAL A 223 11.34 -2.86 -0.32
CA VAL A 223 12.06 -3.99 0.27
C VAL A 223 11.05 -5.01 0.78
N ASN A 224 11.29 -6.26 0.44
CA ASN A 224 10.53 -7.41 0.95
C ASN A 224 11.37 -8.15 1.96
N ILE A 225 10.84 -8.32 3.17
CA ILE A 225 11.48 -9.03 4.28
C ILE A 225 10.69 -10.31 4.54
N PRO A 226 11.22 -11.49 4.18
CA PRO A 226 10.53 -12.75 4.40
C PRO A 226 10.43 -13.07 5.90
N VAL A 227 9.28 -13.56 6.32
CA VAL A 227 8.96 -13.99 7.69
C VAL A 227 8.88 -15.52 7.71
N GLY A 228 9.48 -16.18 8.71
CA GLY A 228 9.49 -17.66 8.84
C GLY A 228 10.62 -18.39 8.10
N ALA A 229 11.37 -17.66 7.26
CA ALA A 229 12.56 -18.11 6.52
C ALA A 229 13.64 -18.86 7.33
N GLY A 230 13.80 -18.51 8.61
CA GLY A 230 14.86 -19.06 9.46
C GLY A 230 14.55 -20.42 10.08
N LYS A 231 13.26 -20.76 10.30
CA LYS A 231 12.86 -21.98 11.02
C LYS A 231 12.90 -23.23 10.13
N ALA A 232 12.44 -23.12 8.89
CA ALA A 232 12.44 -24.25 7.94
C ALA A 232 13.85 -24.81 7.64
N LYS A 233 14.89 -23.97 7.67
CA LYS A 233 16.28 -24.42 7.52
C LYS A 233 16.84 -25.15 8.74
N ALA A 234 16.42 -24.75 9.95
CA ALA A 234 16.87 -25.39 11.20
C ALA A 234 16.24 -26.78 11.39
N GLU A 235 15.00 -26.97 10.94
CA GLU A 235 14.33 -28.27 10.97
C GLU A 235 14.87 -29.24 9.90
N GLN A 236 15.17 -28.76 8.69
CA GLN A 236 15.77 -29.59 7.62
C GLN A 236 17.23 -30.00 7.91
N SER A 237 18.01 -29.18 8.63
CA SER A 237 19.36 -29.57 9.05
C SER A 237 19.36 -30.64 10.15
N ASN A 238 18.33 -30.67 10.99
CA ASN A 238 18.21 -31.64 12.07
C ASN A 238 17.60 -32.98 11.60
N SER A 239 16.79 -33.00 10.54
CA SER A 239 16.23 -34.25 9.98
C SER A 239 17.21 -35.02 9.09
N GLY A 240 18.32 -34.42 8.67
CA GLY A 240 19.39 -35.08 7.89
C GLY A 240 20.55 -35.61 8.73
N ALA A 241 20.45 -35.49 10.06
CA ALA A 241 21.49 -35.88 11.02
C ALA A 241 21.10 -37.11 11.88
N ASN A 242 20.01 -37.80 11.54
CA ASN A 242 19.57 -39.06 12.15
C ASN A 242 19.60 -40.20 11.13
#